data_AF-A0A3N9NM43-F1
#
_entry.id   AF-A0A3N9NM43-F1
#
_cell.length_a   1.000
_cell.length_b   1.000
_cell.length_c   1.000
_cell.angle_alpha   90.00
_cell.angle_beta   90.00
_cell.angle_gamma   90.00
#
_symmetry.space_group_name_H-M   'P 1'
#
loop_
_entity.id
_entity.type
_entity.pdbx_description
1 polymer ?
#
loop_
_entity_poly.entity_id
_entity_poly.type
_entity_poly.pdbx_seq_one_letter_code
_entity_poly.pdbx_strand_id
1 'polypeptide(L)'
;MEMVNTKKMLFWLWVTLALVILFTLLLANSGYACDEDFYDGLTARERSVAVKMERKYLGSDESYILRFRGDAEIEEDELIKSDIVLLDGTLFVAGEVDGTVLVIFGDVELGPTAHVRGDVVSVNGKVWTEDEARVYGDVVVTNVPVEEEDDSISRRSDENRGREEMQHRWPDDNDEVVWADYTRVDGLTLGVQFPRPGWWANNDHHFAFIGKAGYSFASKKWQYQAGLERWTAGDFRFSLGAEFHDWTDTQDRWIICDQENGLAAFVLKEDFRDYYHRSGWSVWASQNFSRSTKFTATYNYDDFQNVQKVTNWSVFGKGKQFRDNPWALPSAFVHANGFDAPLTVKSVSGTFAIDSRNSRTRPTSGWHITAFGEYAGEEFDNLYQFERYIVNIANYFPLSWDEHISFRIRAASSRGILPPMYWYDLGGISTLRGIRHKEMTGDRMVLGNVEYHLHASDGNFLGVDIILFVDSGLAWFADENMPVIANSYPVDQDMQKTANDRRPQDSFENLTWSDLRTNAGIALASPDGDFRVDFAKRLDVGGQDIIITFRLCKPF
;
A
#
# COMPACT_ATOMS: atom_id res chain seq x y z
N MET A 1 -4.07 -27.11 -36.66
CA MET A 1 -3.15 -26.98 -35.51
C MET A 1 -2.47 -25.60 -35.54
N GLU A 2 -3.24 -24.52 -35.70
CA GLU A 2 -2.69 -23.14 -35.87
C GLU A 2 -3.40 -22.09 -35.00
N MET A 3 -4.63 -22.33 -34.50
CA MET A 3 -5.37 -21.36 -33.68
C MET A 3 -4.84 -21.16 -32.24
N VAL A 4 -4.09 -22.12 -31.70
CA VAL A 4 -3.55 -22.04 -30.32
C VAL A 4 -2.42 -21.02 -30.22
N ASN A 5 -1.64 -20.84 -31.29
CA ASN A 5 -0.56 -19.85 -31.33
C ASN A 5 -1.08 -18.42 -31.43
N THR A 6 -2.22 -18.20 -32.10
CA THR A 6 -2.79 -16.85 -32.28
C THR A 6 -3.28 -16.26 -30.97
N LYS A 7 -3.87 -17.06 -30.07
CA LYS A 7 -4.31 -16.59 -28.74
C LYS A 7 -3.14 -16.29 -27.80
N LYS A 8 -2.08 -17.11 -27.81
CA LYS A 8 -0.84 -16.82 -27.07
C LYS A 8 -0.16 -15.55 -27.60
N MET A 9 -0.11 -15.37 -28.91
CA MET A 9 0.45 -14.18 -29.54
C MET A 9 -0.37 -12.92 -29.22
N LEU A 10 -1.70 -12.99 -29.23
CA LEU A 10 -2.58 -11.90 -28.81
C LEU A 10 -2.40 -11.56 -27.34
N PHE A 11 -2.27 -12.56 -26.46
CA PHE A 11 -1.96 -12.33 -25.05
C PHE A 11 -0.64 -11.59 -24.87
N TRP A 12 0.44 -12.04 -25.53
CA TRP A 12 1.73 -11.35 -25.47
C TRP A 12 1.68 -9.95 -26.07
N LEU A 13 0.88 -9.73 -27.11
CA LEU A 13 0.66 -8.43 -27.73
C LEU A 13 -0.09 -7.46 -26.81
N TRP A 14 -1.09 -7.95 -26.07
CA TRP A 14 -1.77 -7.17 -25.02
C TRP A 14 -0.86 -6.86 -23.83
N VAL A 15 -0.01 -7.81 -23.43
CA VAL A 15 1.01 -7.59 -22.38
C VAL A 15 2.03 -6.54 -22.85
N THR A 16 2.49 -6.60 -24.11
CA THR A 16 3.40 -5.57 -24.64
C THR A 16 2.73 -4.22 -24.77
N LEU A 17 1.46 -4.16 -25.20
CA LEU A 17 0.70 -2.91 -25.27
C LEU A 17 0.50 -2.31 -23.86
N ALA A 18 0.18 -3.14 -22.87
CA ALA A 18 0.06 -2.72 -21.48
C ALA A 18 1.40 -2.21 -20.92
N LEU A 19 2.52 -2.90 -21.23
CA LEU A 19 3.86 -2.45 -20.86
C LEU A 19 4.26 -1.16 -21.58
N VAL A 20 3.86 -0.95 -22.84
CA VAL A 20 4.12 0.28 -23.60
C VAL A 20 3.26 1.42 -23.07
N ILE A 21 2.00 1.19 -22.70
CA ILE A 21 1.14 2.18 -22.03
C ILE A 21 1.73 2.53 -20.65
N LEU A 22 2.18 1.53 -19.88
CA LEU A 22 2.85 1.73 -18.61
C LEU A 22 4.18 2.50 -18.78
N PHE A 23 4.94 2.21 -19.84
CA PHE A 23 6.19 2.88 -20.20
C PHE A 23 5.97 4.31 -20.72
N THR A 24 4.89 4.56 -21.46
CA THR A 24 4.50 5.92 -21.88
C THR A 24 3.93 6.72 -20.72
N LEU A 25 3.27 6.09 -19.75
CA LEU A 25 2.91 6.72 -18.47
C LEU A 25 4.14 6.99 -17.58
N LEU A 26 5.19 6.15 -17.66
CA LEU A 26 6.49 6.41 -17.04
C LEU A 26 7.23 7.60 -17.69
N LEU A 27 7.12 7.76 -19.02
CA LEU A 27 7.71 8.89 -19.75
C LEU A 27 6.88 10.19 -19.67
N ALA A 28 5.56 10.08 -19.48
CA ALA A 28 4.70 11.23 -19.23
C ALA A 28 4.92 11.85 -17.84
N ASN A 29 5.65 11.16 -16.97
CA ASN A 29 6.06 11.65 -15.64
C ASN A 29 7.57 12.01 -15.56
N SER A 30 8.23 12.14 -16.71
CA SER A 30 9.60 12.67 -16.82
C SER A 30 9.64 14.04 -17.49
N GLY A 31 8.85 14.99 -16.98
CA GLY A 31 9.44 16.26 -16.53
C GLY A 31 9.52 16.09 -15.02
N TYR A 32 10.62 16.31 -14.32
CA TYR A 32 11.46 17.49 -14.30
C TYR A 32 12.86 17.06 -13.87
N ALA A 33 13.88 17.37 -14.68
CA ALA A 33 15.23 17.47 -14.17
C ALA A 33 15.29 18.82 -13.44
N CYS A 34 15.10 18.79 -12.12
CA CYS A 34 15.27 19.96 -11.27
C CYS A 34 16.77 20.22 -11.14
N ASP A 35 17.18 21.47 -11.36
CA ASP A 35 18.55 21.99 -11.31
C ASP A 35 19.29 21.44 -10.06
N GLU A 36 20.20 20.48 -10.25
CA GLU A 36 20.86 19.76 -9.13
C GLU A 36 21.79 20.67 -8.31
N ASP A 37 22.19 21.83 -8.84
CA ASP A 37 23.20 22.71 -8.24
C ASP A 37 22.63 23.78 -7.28
N PHE A 38 21.35 24.17 -7.40
CA PHE A 38 20.79 25.31 -6.64
C PHE A 38 20.62 25.03 -5.14
N TYR A 39 20.26 23.79 -4.79
CA TYR A 39 20.05 23.37 -3.39
C TYR A 39 21.27 22.67 -2.78
N ASP A 40 22.40 22.64 -3.49
CA ASP A 40 23.56 21.89 -3.05
C ASP A 40 24.13 22.47 -1.74
N GLY A 41 24.60 21.64 -0.80
CA GLY A 41 25.09 22.10 0.50
C GLY A 41 24.04 22.46 1.56
N LEU A 42 22.73 22.43 1.22
CA LEU A 42 21.66 22.46 2.23
C LEU A 42 21.46 21.05 2.84
N THR A 43 21.10 21.00 4.12
CA THR A 43 20.62 19.75 4.76
C THR A 43 19.29 19.31 4.14
N ALA A 44 18.90 18.04 4.35
CA ALA A 44 17.63 17.52 3.83
C ALA A 44 16.40 18.30 4.34
N ARG A 45 16.45 18.79 5.58
CA ARG A 45 15.36 19.60 6.16
C ARG A 45 15.36 21.01 5.61
N GLU A 46 16.52 21.64 5.44
CA GLU A 46 16.63 22.95 4.80
C GLU A 46 16.17 22.90 3.34
N ARG A 47 16.55 21.86 2.59
CA ARG A 47 16.07 21.62 1.23
C ARG A 47 14.56 21.43 1.19
N SER A 48 13.99 20.67 2.13
CA SER A 48 12.54 20.49 2.23
C SER A 48 11.81 21.80 2.53
N VAL A 49 12.36 22.62 3.43
CA VAL A 49 11.83 23.96 3.72
C VAL A 49 11.93 24.85 2.50
N ALA A 50 13.08 24.89 1.81
CA ALA A 50 13.29 25.70 0.62
C ALA A 50 12.29 25.37 -0.49
N VAL A 51 12.19 24.09 -0.86
CA VAL A 51 11.25 23.61 -1.88
C VAL A 51 9.79 23.87 -1.48
N LYS A 52 9.46 23.71 -0.19
CA LYS A 52 8.10 23.98 0.32
C LYS A 52 7.75 25.47 0.23
N MET A 53 8.70 26.36 0.54
CA MET A 53 8.47 27.80 0.55
C MET A 53 8.44 28.38 -0.87
N GLU A 54 9.30 27.90 -1.77
CA GLU A 54 9.21 28.25 -3.19
C GLU A 54 7.83 27.89 -3.76
N ARG A 55 7.37 26.65 -3.54
CA ARG A 55 6.04 26.23 -3.98
C ARG A 55 4.92 27.08 -3.37
N LYS A 56 5.07 27.48 -2.10
CA LYS A 56 4.05 28.25 -1.38
C LYS A 56 3.91 29.67 -1.92
N TYR A 57 5.03 30.37 -2.15
CA TYR A 57 5.02 31.79 -2.46
C TYR A 57 5.12 32.08 -3.97
N LEU A 58 5.71 31.19 -4.75
CA LEU A 58 5.91 31.37 -6.20
C LEU A 58 5.02 30.46 -7.06
N GLY A 59 4.35 29.47 -6.45
CA GLY A 59 3.46 28.55 -7.17
C GLY A 59 4.19 27.42 -7.90
N SER A 60 3.47 26.73 -8.79
CA SER A 60 3.96 25.56 -9.55
C SER A 60 4.16 25.81 -11.04
N ASP A 61 3.85 27.03 -11.53
CA ASP A 61 4.15 27.44 -12.88
C ASP A 61 5.59 27.95 -12.93
N GLU A 62 6.46 27.29 -13.71
CA GLU A 62 7.84 27.72 -13.94
C GLU A 62 7.91 28.94 -14.88
N SER A 63 7.08 29.97 -14.65
CA SER A 63 7.34 31.28 -15.25
C SER A 63 8.69 31.76 -14.74
N TYR A 64 9.61 32.13 -15.64
CA TYR A 64 10.99 32.56 -15.38
C TYR A 64 11.24 33.01 -13.93
N ILE A 65 11.76 32.13 -13.06
CA ILE A 65 12.20 32.45 -11.69
C ILE A 65 13.71 32.70 -11.75
N LEU A 66 14.15 33.86 -11.27
CA LEU A 66 15.56 34.20 -11.15
C LEU A 66 16.11 33.69 -9.81
N ARG A 67 17.22 32.95 -9.85
CA ARG A 67 17.76 32.20 -8.71
C ARG A 67 19.14 32.71 -8.31
N PHE A 68 19.29 33.02 -7.02
CA PHE A 68 20.53 33.49 -6.41
C PHE A 68 20.91 32.63 -5.20
N ARG A 69 22.21 32.56 -4.94
CA ARG A 69 22.77 31.89 -3.76
C ARG A 69 23.86 32.75 -3.17
N GLY A 70 23.88 32.86 -1.84
CA GLY A 70 24.72 33.86 -1.17
C GLY A 70 24.15 35.26 -1.35
N ASP A 71 24.95 36.28 -1.04
CA ASP A 71 24.50 37.66 -1.14
C ASP A 71 24.30 38.10 -2.60
N ALA A 72 23.25 38.90 -2.85
CA ALA A 72 22.97 39.48 -4.16
C ALA A 72 22.43 40.90 -4.04
N GLU A 73 22.59 41.68 -5.11
CA GLU A 73 22.17 43.08 -5.18
C GLU A 73 21.42 43.34 -6.49
N ILE A 74 20.32 44.08 -6.40
CA ILE A 74 19.58 44.63 -7.54
C ILE A 74 19.80 46.15 -7.54
N GLU A 75 20.59 46.65 -8.48
CA GLU A 75 21.01 48.06 -8.53
C GLU A 75 19.85 49.01 -8.92
N GLU A 76 19.99 50.31 -8.65
CA GLU A 76 18.93 51.33 -8.86
C GLU A 76 18.37 51.39 -10.28
N ASP A 77 19.17 51.07 -11.30
CA ASP A 77 18.79 51.11 -12.71
C ASP A 77 18.35 49.74 -13.27
N GLU A 78 18.28 48.71 -12.43
CA GLU A 78 17.84 47.36 -12.82
C GLU A 78 16.33 47.17 -12.69
N LEU A 79 15.75 46.49 -13.69
CA LEU A 79 14.36 46.05 -13.70
C LEU A 79 14.29 44.53 -13.93
N ILE A 80 13.86 43.81 -12.90
CA ILE A 80 13.64 42.37 -12.94
C ILE A 80 12.17 42.09 -13.22
N LYS A 81 11.85 41.40 -14.33
CA LYS A 81 10.48 41.04 -14.73
C LYS A 81 10.16 39.57 -14.46
N SER A 82 10.48 39.14 -13.24
CA SER A 82 10.38 37.76 -12.79
C SER A 82 10.31 37.70 -11.27
N ASP A 83 9.83 36.58 -10.76
CA ASP A 83 10.01 36.23 -9.36
C ASP A 83 11.50 35.96 -9.06
N ILE A 84 11.92 36.25 -7.84
CA ILE A 84 13.28 36.07 -7.37
C ILE A 84 13.29 35.08 -6.20
N VAL A 85 14.21 34.11 -6.23
CA VAL A 85 14.55 33.27 -5.07
C VAL A 85 16.01 33.45 -4.72
N LEU A 86 16.30 33.77 -3.45
CA LEU A 86 17.65 33.75 -2.89
C LEU A 86 17.76 32.72 -1.77
N LEU A 87 18.82 31.91 -1.80
CA LEU A 87 19.17 30.96 -0.75
C LEU A 87 20.44 31.38 -0.01
N ASP A 88 20.40 31.33 1.32
CA ASP A 88 21.57 31.40 2.21
C ASP A 88 22.42 32.67 2.02
N GLY A 89 21.79 33.85 2.17
CA GLY A 89 22.45 35.16 2.00
C GLY A 89 21.50 36.35 2.11
N THR A 90 22.01 37.56 1.86
CA THR A 90 21.23 38.81 1.92
C THR A 90 20.93 39.32 0.52
N LEU A 91 19.66 39.63 0.25
CA LEU A 91 19.26 40.33 -0.97
C LEU A 91 19.08 41.83 -0.70
N PHE A 92 19.95 42.66 -1.27
CA PHE A 92 19.76 44.11 -1.31
C PHE A 92 19.01 44.51 -2.59
N VAL A 93 17.92 45.25 -2.47
CA VAL A 93 17.13 45.72 -3.61
C VAL A 93 17.08 47.24 -3.59
N ALA A 94 17.67 47.89 -4.59
CA ALA A 94 17.54 49.32 -4.86
C ALA A 94 16.76 49.61 -6.15
N GLY A 95 16.69 48.65 -7.09
CA GLY A 95 15.95 48.75 -8.35
C GLY A 95 14.47 48.34 -8.31
N GLU A 96 13.93 47.94 -9.47
CA GLU A 96 12.53 47.53 -9.65
C GLU A 96 12.38 46.00 -9.84
N VAL A 97 11.43 45.38 -9.14
CA VAL A 97 11.06 43.96 -9.29
C VAL A 97 9.56 43.84 -9.59
N ASP A 98 9.24 43.42 -10.82
CA ASP A 98 7.90 43.09 -11.30
C ASP A 98 7.59 41.60 -11.07
N GLY A 99 7.65 41.20 -9.80
CA GLY A 99 7.50 39.82 -9.32
C GLY A 99 7.61 39.73 -7.80
N THR A 100 7.49 38.52 -7.26
CA THR A 100 7.65 38.19 -5.84
C THR A 100 9.11 37.95 -5.49
N VAL A 101 9.56 38.51 -4.37
CA VAL A 101 10.89 38.31 -3.80
C VAL A 101 10.81 37.31 -2.65
N LEU A 102 11.47 36.16 -2.78
CA LEU A 102 11.55 35.13 -1.75
C LEU A 102 13.01 34.89 -1.34
N VAL A 103 13.33 35.16 -0.08
CA VAL A 103 14.64 34.85 0.50
C VAL A 103 14.48 33.80 1.59
N ILE A 104 15.31 32.75 1.53
CA ILE A 104 15.22 31.58 2.41
C ILE A 104 16.57 31.39 3.10
N PHE A 105 16.55 31.29 4.44
CA PHE A 105 17.73 31.30 5.31
C PHE A 105 18.57 32.57 5.15
N GLY A 106 17.90 33.70 4.97
CA GLY A 106 18.56 34.94 4.57
C GLY A 106 17.67 36.15 4.73
N ASP A 107 18.30 37.32 4.62
CA ASP A 107 17.66 38.61 4.88
C ASP A 107 17.34 39.38 3.58
N VAL A 108 16.36 40.28 3.66
CA VAL A 108 16.04 41.23 2.58
C VAL A 108 16.26 42.65 3.07
N GLU A 109 16.98 43.45 2.30
CA GLU A 109 17.18 44.87 2.54
C GLU A 109 16.65 45.68 1.35
N LEU A 110 15.59 46.46 1.56
CA LEU A 110 15.02 47.34 0.54
C LEU A 110 15.56 48.76 0.73
N GLY A 111 16.38 49.21 -0.22
CA GLY A 111 16.93 50.56 -0.29
C GLY A 111 15.87 51.63 -0.63
N PRO A 112 16.20 52.93 -0.51
CA PRO A 112 15.23 54.02 -0.62
C PRO A 112 14.54 54.11 -1.99
N THR A 113 15.16 53.60 -3.04
CA THR A 113 14.62 53.60 -4.41
C THR A 113 13.89 52.31 -4.78
N ALA A 114 13.81 51.31 -3.89
CA ALA A 114 13.29 49.99 -4.20
C ALA A 114 11.80 50.00 -4.54
N HIS A 115 11.42 49.30 -5.63
CA HIS A 115 10.03 49.10 -6.01
C HIS A 115 9.74 47.62 -6.30
N VAL A 116 9.03 46.94 -5.40
CA VAL A 116 8.65 45.53 -5.55
C VAL A 116 7.14 45.42 -5.75
N ARG A 117 6.69 44.91 -6.91
CA ARG A 117 5.27 44.78 -7.21
C ARG A 117 4.59 43.57 -6.59
N GLY A 118 5.32 42.47 -6.41
CA GLY A 118 4.83 41.26 -5.74
C GLY A 118 5.05 41.31 -4.23
N ASP A 119 5.02 40.13 -3.61
CA ASP A 119 5.27 39.98 -2.18
C ASP A 119 6.79 40.03 -1.89
N VAL A 120 7.14 40.41 -0.66
CA VAL A 120 8.52 40.32 -0.14
C VAL A 120 8.53 39.39 1.05
N VAL A 121 9.18 38.24 0.89
CA VAL A 121 9.12 37.14 1.84
C VAL A 121 10.53 36.78 2.30
N SER A 122 10.75 36.80 3.62
CA SER A 122 11.94 36.20 4.25
C SER A 122 11.54 35.02 5.14
N VAL A 123 12.19 33.87 4.91
CA VAL A 123 12.03 32.65 5.70
C VAL A 123 13.31 32.46 6.53
N ASN A 124 13.18 32.44 7.85
CA ASN A 124 14.30 32.34 8.79
C ASN A 124 15.33 33.48 8.68
N GLY A 125 14.88 34.65 8.26
CA GLY A 125 15.66 35.89 8.27
C GLY A 125 14.79 37.08 8.64
N LYS A 126 15.19 38.26 8.17
CA LYS A 126 14.57 39.55 8.44
C LYS A 126 14.35 40.31 7.15
N VAL A 127 13.43 41.26 7.21
CA VAL A 127 13.21 42.23 6.13
C VAL A 127 13.41 43.62 6.72
N TRP A 128 14.29 44.41 6.11
CA TRP A 128 14.46 45.83 6.37
C TRP A 128 13.96 46.62 5.17
N THR A 129 13.26 47.72 5.46
CA THR A 129 12.64 48.56 4.45
C THR A 129 12.90 50.01 4.80
N GLU A 130 13.64 50.72 3.93
CA GLU A 130 13.86 52.16 4.06
C GLU A 130 12.59 52.95 3.76
N ASP A 131 12.46 54.16 4.34
CA ASP A 131 11.21 54.94 4.36
C ASP A 131 10.61 55.25 2.96
N GLU A 132 11.44 55.26 1.91
CA GLU A 132 11.03 55.57 0.53
C GLU A 132 10.76 54.34 -0.35
N ALA A 133 11.09 53.13 0.13
CA ALA A 133 10.86 51.88 -0.57
C ALA A 133 9.36 51.58 -0.72
N ARG A 134 8.97 50.98 -1.86
CA ARG A 134 7.58 50.64 -2.16
C ARG A 134 7.41 49.16 -2.44
N VAL A 135 6.70 48.48 -1.56
CA VAL A 135 6.19 47.11 -1.76
C VAL A 135 4.69 47.18 -2.01
N TYR A 136 4.23 46.65 -3.15
CA TYR A 136 2.80 46.66 -3.51
C TYR A 136 2.07 45.38 -3.05
N GLY A 137 2.80 44.29 -2.83
CA GLY A 137 2.30 43.06 -2.19
C GLY A 137 2.51 43.05 -0.67
N ASP A 138 2.48 41.85 -0.09
CA ASP A 138 2.66 41.65 1.35
C ASP A 138 4.14 41.51 1.74
N VAL A 139 4.49 42.05 2.92
CA VAL A 139 5.79 41.79 3.55
C VAL A 139 5.62 40.69 4.59
N VAL A 140 6.24 39.53 4.34
CA VAL A 140 6.08 38.33 5.17
C VAL A 140 7.41 37.90 5.75
N VAL A 141 7.53 37.92 7.07
CA VAL A 141 8.66 37.33 7.80
C VAL A 141 8.16 36.11 8.54
N THR A 142 8.69 34.94 8.21
CA THR A 142 8.29 33.67 8.84
C THR A 142 9.50 32.93 9.39
N ASN A 143 9.38 32.45 10.63
CA ASN A 143 10.37 31.57 11.22
C ASN A 143 9.85 30.13 11.21
N VAL A 144 10.62 29.26 10.56
CA VAL A 144 10.40 27.83 10.48
C VAL A 144 11.49 27.15 11.31
N PRO A 145 11.14 26.42 12.38
CA PRO A 145 12.13 25.76 13.22
C PRO A 145 13.04 24.85 12.39
N VAL A 146 14.35 25.10 12.47
CA VAL A 146 15.43 24.27 11.92
C VAL A 146 16.26 23.74 13.09
N GLU A 147 15.61 23.21 14.14
CA GLU A 147 16.36 22.53 15.21
C GLU A 147 16.91 21.21 14.69
N GLU A 148 18.18 20.94 15.00
CA GLU A 148 18.82 19.64 14.80
C GLU A 148 18.17 18.63 15.75
N GLU A 149 17.10 17.97 15.30
CA GLU A 149 16.88 16.61 15.74
C GLU A 149 18.01 15.75 15.18
N ASP A 150 18.88 15.33 16.11
CA ASP A 150 19.86 14.25 16.01
C ASP A 150 19.82 13.53 14.66
N ASP A 151 20.90 13.70 13.88
CA ASP A 151 21.20 13.24 12.50
C ASP A 151 21.10 11.70 12.29
N SER A 152 20.46 11.04 13.26
CA SER A 152 19.87 9.72 13.25
C SER A 152 18.54 9.63 12.51
N ILE A 153 17.78 10.72 12.30
CA ILE A 153 16.43 10.65 11.67
C ILE A 153 16.47 10.69 10.13
N SER A 154 17.37 11.50 9.54
CA SER A 154 17.61 11.55 8.09
C SER A 154 18.26 10.25 7.60
N ARG A 155 19.28 9.78 8.34
CA ARG A 155 19.82 8.42 8.21
C ARG A 155 18.71 7.40 8.41
N ARG A 156 17.84 7.48 9.42
CA ARG A 156 16.68 6.56 9.55
C ARG A 156 15.67 6.62 8.42
N SER A 157 15.49 7.73 7.69
CA SER A 157 14.53 7.81 6.57
C SER A 157 15.08 7.12 5.31
N ASP A 158 16.36 7.32 5.00
CA ASP A 158 17.02 6.60 3.90
C ASP A 158 17.45 5.18 4.30
N GLU A 159 17.78 4.94 5.57
CA GLU A 159 18.00 3.61 6.19
C GLU A 159 16.70 2.83 6.32
N ASN A 160 15.55 3.45 6.66
CA ASN A 160 14.26 2.75 6.64
C ASN A 160 13.83 2.44 5.21
N ARG A 161 14.09 3.31 4.23
CA ARG A 161 13.82 2.99 2.82
C ARG A 161 14.68 1.82 2.32
N GLY A 162 15.96 1.76 2.70
CA GLY A 162 16.84 0.61 2.42
C GLY A 162 16.44 -0.68 3.17
N ARG A 163 15.95 -0.55 4.41
CA ARG A 163 15.41 -1.64 5.25
C ARG A 163 14.09 -2.20 4.73
N GLU A 164 13.18 -1.35 4.27
CA GLU A 164 11.82 -1.72 3.87
C GLU A 164 11.73 -2.20 2.41
N GLU A 165 12.70 -1.88 1.55
CA GLU A 165 12.81 -2.48 0.19
C GLU A 165 13.07 -4.01 0.23
N MET A 166 13.57 -4.52 1.36
CA MET A 166 13.85 -5.94 1.61
C MET A 166 12.59 -6.77 1.94
N GLN A 167 11.49 -6.16 2.37
CA GLN A 167 10.50 -6.83 3.24
C GLN A 167 9.26 -7.45 2.55
N HIS A 168 9.18 -7.49 1.21
CA HIS A 168 7.95 -7.93 0.53
C HIS A 168 7.58 -9.43 0.63
N ARG A 169 8.43 -10.30 1.19
CA ARG A 169 8.13 -11.74 1.34
C ARG A 169 7.70 -12.14 2.75
N TRP A 170 7.96 -11.31 3.76
CA TRP A 170 7.83 -11.69 5.17
C TRP A 170 6.63 -10.95 5.80
N PRO A 171 5.63 -11.65 6.38
CA PRO A 171 4.35 -11.02 6.73
C PRO A 171 4.34 -10.08 7.96
N ASP A 172 5.49 -9.81 8.58
CA ASP A 172 5.56 -9.13 9.88
C ASP A 172 6.64 -8.03 9.83
N ASP A 173 6.18 -6.78 9.70
CA ASP A 173 7.01 -5.56 9.73
C ASP A 173 7.40 -5.13 11.16
N ASN A 174 7.05 -5.94 12.17
CA ASN A 174 7.30 -5.59 13.57
C ASN A 174 8.76 -5.87 13.95
N ASP A 175 9.42 -4.91 14.58
CA ASP A 175 10.79 -5.04 15.13
C ASP A 175 10.86 -5.97 16.37
N GLU A 176 9.79 -6.70 16.68
CA GLU A 176 9.68 -7.51 17.89
C GLU A 176 10.36 -8.87 17.72
N VAL A 177 11.41 -9.17 18.50
CA VAL A 177 12.06 -10.49 18.43
C VAL A 177 11.12 -11.63 18.87
N VAL A 178 10.14 -11.30 19.70
CA VAL A 178 9.11 -12.22 20.17
C VAL A 178 7.90 -12.09 19.25
N TRP A 179 7.46 -13.23 18.72
CA TRP A 179 6.26 -13.32 17.92
C TRP A 179 5.16 -14.00 18.75
N ALA A 180 3.98 -13.39 18.77
CA ALA A 180 2.78 -13.98 19.37
C ALA A 180 1.60 -13.81 18.43
N ASP A 181 0.81 -14.88 18.26
CA ASP A 181 -0.41 -14.86 17.46
C ASP A 181 -1.52 -15.66 18.17
N TYR A 182 -2.77 -15.39 17.83
CA TYR A 182 -3.91 -16.15 18.32
C TYR A 182 -4.93 -16.40 17.21
N THR A 183 -5.15 -17.67 16.87
CA THR A 183 -6.15 -18.05 15.86
C THR A 183 -7.08 -19.13 16.39
N ARG A 184 -8.24 -19.30 15.76
CA ARG A 184 -9.17 -20.39 16.14
C ARG A 184 -8.64 -21.80 15.82
N VAL A 185 -7.65 -21.91 14.93
CA VAL A 185 -7.09 -23.18 14.43
C VAL A 185 -5.78 -23.57 15.13
N ASP A 186 -5.09 -22.63 15.76
CA ASP A 186 -3.83 -22.89 16.49
C ASP A 186 -3.87 -22.51 17.98
N GLY A 187 -4.85 -21.68 18.38
CA GLY A 187 -4.86 -21.04 19.69
C GLY A 187 -3.73 -20.03 19.82
N LEU A 188 -3.23 -19.85 21.04
CA LEU A 188 -2.04 -19.02 21.27
C LEU A 188 -0.84 -19.70 20.58
N THR A 189 -0.09 -18.92 19.83
CA THR A 189 1.23 -19.30 19.31
C THR A 189 2.25 -18.35 19.91
N LEU A 190 3.33 -18.89 20.46
CA LEU A 190 4.46 -18.11 20.95
C LEU A 190 5.73 -18.56 20.25
N GLY A 191 6.52 -17.61 19.77
CA GLY A 191 7.73 -17.90 19.04
C GLY A 191 8.71 -16.73 19.00
N VAL A 192 9.70 -16.89 18.14
CA VAL A 192 10.76 -15.93 17.90
C VAL A 192 10.92 -15.68 16.41
N GLN A 193 11.32 -14.47 16.05
CA GLN A 193 11.62 -14.11 14.67
C GLN A 193 13.04 -13.54 14.49
N PHE A 194 13.54 -13.67 13.27
CA PHE A 194 14.89 -13.37 12.84
C PHE A 194 14.87 -12.78 11.40
N PRO A 195 15.85 -11.94 11.04
CA PRO A 195 16.94 -11.50 11.90
C PRO A 195 16.45 -10.40 12.86
N ARG A 196 17.16 -10.20 13.97
CA ARG A 196 16.81 -9.11 14.91
C ARG A 196 16.90 -7.77 14.18
N PRO A 197 16.13 -6.73 14.57
CA PRO A 197 16.16 -5.40 13.95
C PRO A 197 17.57 -4.81 13.75
N GLY A 198 18.49 -5.12 14.68
CA GLY A 198 19.90 -4.71 14.62
C GLY A 198 20.71 -5.31 13.46
N TRP A 199 20.31 -6.46 12.90
CA TRP A 199 20.93 -7.00 11.68
C TRP A 199 20.66 -6.10 10.48
N TRP A 200 19.46 -5.54 10.42
CA TRP A 200 19.06 -4.59 9.39
C TRP A 200 19.55 -3.16 9.67
N ALA A 201 20.12 -2.89 10.85
CA ALA A 201 20.68 -1.58 11.19
C ALA A 201 22.10 -1.37 10.61
N ASN A 202 22.71 -2.42 10.06
CA ASN A 202 24.07 -2.40 9.57
C ASN A 202 24.08 -2.63 8.05
N ASN A 203 24.33 -1.57 7.28
CA ASN A 203 24.20 -1.54 5.81
C ASN A 203 25.29 -2.30 5.04
N ASP A 204 26.25 -2.90 5.74
CA ASP A 204 27.34 -3.68 5.15
C ASP A 204 26.96 -5.12 4.82
N HIS A 205 25.73 -5.53 5.13
CA HIS A 205 25.29 -6.90 4.85
C HIS A 205 24.72 -7.00 3.44
N HIS A 206 25.22 -7.99 2.69
CA HIS A 206 24.70 -8.40 1.38
C HIS A 206 23.87 -9.67 1.46
N PHE A 207 23.44 -10.05 2.66
CA PHE A 207 22.62 -11.22 2.92
C PHE A 207 21.85 -11.10 4.25
N ALA A 208 20.76 -11.85 4.37
CA ALA A 208 20.02 -12.00 5.61
C ALA A 208 19.54 -13.45 5.78
N PHE A 209 19.71 -13.97 6.99
CA PHE A 209 18.93 -15.10 7.46
C PHE A 209 17.63 -14.56 8.00
N ILE A 210 16.53 -15.02 7.45
CA ILE A 210 15.21 -14.55 7.80
C ILE A 210 14.45 -15.78 8.29
N GLY A 211 13.76 -15.68 9.42
CA GLY A 211 13.17 -16.84 10.07
C GLY A 211 12.09 -16.47 11.08
N LYS A 212 11.08 -17.32 11.25
CA LYS A 212 10.31 -17.36 12.49
C LYS A 212 10.02 -18.78 12.88
N ALA A 213 9.97 -19.04 14.17
CA ALA A 213 9.65 -20.35 14.72
C ALA A 213 8.90 -20.20 16.03
N GLY A 214 7.85 -21.00 16.23
CA GLY A 214 7.04 -20.96 17.44
C GLY A 214 6.26 -22.24 17.68
N TYR A 215 5.62 -22.30 18.84
CA TYR A 215 4.78 -23.41 19.25
C TYR A 215 3.34 -22.95 19.44
N SER A 216 2.42 -23.63 18.76
CA SER A 216 0.98 -23.40 18.84
C SER A 216 0.35 -24.33 19.86
N PHE A 217 -0.18 -23.74 20.93
CA PHE A 217 -0.55 -24.49 22.13
C PHE A 217 -1.84 -25.29 21.98
N ALA A 218 -2.82 -24.82 21.19
CA ALA A 218 -4.08 -25.55 21.03
C ALA A 218 -3.98 -26.64 19.96
N SER A 219 -3.29 -26.37 18.84
CA SER A 219 -3.02 -27.40 17.81
C SER A 219 -1.89 -28.36 18.17
N LYS A 220 -1.07 -28.03 19.18
CA LYS A 220 0.10 -28.79 19.66
C LYS A 220 1.17 -29.00 18.59
N LYS A 221 1.32 -28.04 17.67
CA LYS A 221 2.27 -28.10 16.55
C LYS A 221 3.38 -27.07 16.72
N TRP A 222 4.58 -27.45 16.27
CA TRP A 222 5.63 -26.48 15.97
C TRP A 222 5.34 -25.87 14.60
N GLN A 223 5.56 -24.57 14.48
CA GLN A 223 5.48 -23.85 13.21
C GLN A 223 6.80 -23.14 12.96
N TYR A 224 7.26 -23.14 11.72
CA TYR A 224 8.48 -22.44 11.34
C TYR A 224 8.49 -22.01 9.87
N GLN A 225 9.26 -20.96 9.62
CA GLN A 225 9.69 -20.50 8.32
C GLN A 225 11.15 -20.11 8.47
N ALA A 226 12.03 -20.55 7.58
CA ALA A 226 13.44 -20.18 7.61
C ALA A 226 13.97 -20.06 6.20
N GLY A 227 14.66 -18.97 5.94
CA GLY A 227 15.20 -18.62 4.64
C GLY A 227 16.50 -17.85 4.71
N LEU A 228 17.15 -17.80 3.56
CA LEU A 228 18.34 -17.00 3.31
C LEU A 228 18.08 -16.18 2.06
N GLU A 229 18.32 -14.89 2.13
CA GLU A 229 18.34 -14.00 0.97
C GLU A 229 19.72 -13.37 0.82
N ARG A 230 20.19 -13.25 -0.42
CA ARG A 230 21.42 -12.54 -0.78
C ARG A 230 21.11 -11.49 -1.83
N TRP A 231 21.78 -10.35 -1.78
CA TRP A 231 21.56 -9.26 -2.73
C TRP A 231 22.84 -8.52 -3.14
N THR A 232 22.77 -7.81 -4.25
CA THR A 232 23.81 -6.89 -4.72
C THR A 232 23.66 -5.51 -4.06
N ALA A 233 24.73 -4.72 -4.04
CA ALA A 233 24.67 -3.31 -3.61
C ALA A 233 24.04 -2.40 -4.69
N GLY A 234 23.60 -1.21 -4.28
CA GLY A 234 23.17 -0.12 -5.15
C GLY A 234 21.67 -0.10 -5.50
N ASP A 235 21.23 0.98 -6.16
CA ASP A 235 19.82 1.30 -6.46
C ASP A 235 19.14 0.29 -7.41
N PHE A 236 19.91 -0.40 -8.27
CA PHE A 236 19.42 -1.45 -9.19
C PHE A 236 19.62 -2.86 -8.62
N ARG A 237 19.24 -3.02 -7.35
CA ARG A 237 19.48 -4.21 -6.55
C ARG A 237 18.88 -5.47 -7.16
N PHE A 238 19.71 -6.50 -7.31
CA PHE A 238 19.28 -7.87 -7.57
C PHE A 238 19.32 -8.67 -6.27
N SER A 239 18.28 -9.46 -5.97
CA SER A 239 18.27 -10.41 -4.86
C SER A 239 17.91 -11.82 -5.30
N LEU A 240 18.45 -12.80 -4.58
CA LEU A 240 18.13 -14.20 -4.72
C LEU A 240 17.96 -14.78 -3.33
N GLY A 241 16.87 -15.50 -3.10
CA GLY A 241 16.62 -16.16 -1.83
C GLY A 241 15.96 -17.50 -1.96
N ALA A 242 16.04 -18.27 -0.89
CA ALA A 242 15.39 -19.54 -0.73
C ALA A 242 14.87 -19.69 0.70
N GLU A 243 13.76 -20.37 0.86
CA GLU A 243 13.17 -20.66 2.17
C GLU A 243 12.54 -22.05 2.20
N PHE A 244 12.41 -22.58 3.40
CA PHE A 244 11.57 -23.71 3.71
C PHE A 244 10.63 -23.34 4.86
N HIS A 245 9.45 -23.95 4.89
CA HIS A 245 8.42 -23.60 5.85
C HIS A 245 7.53 -24.79 6.17
N ASP A 246 6.92 -24.74 7.36
CA ASP A 246 5.88 -25.62 7.86
C ASP A 246 5.07 -24.81 8.86
N TRP A 247 3.89 -24.32 8.45
CA TRP A 247 3.09 -23.39 9.23
C TRP A 247 1.64 -23.33 8.77
N THR A 248 0.79 -22.76 9.61
CA THR A 248 -0.57 -22.38 9.28
C THR A 248 -0.56 -21.05 8.53
N ASP A 249 -1.10 -21.04 7.33
CA ASP A 249 -1.06 -19.90 6.41
C ASP A 249 -2.48 -19.47 5.98
N THR A 250 -2.58 -18.30 5.35
CA THR A 250 -3.85 -17.67 4.94
C THR A 250 -3.67 -16.73 3.75
N GLN A 251 -4.67 -16.68 2.86
CA GLN A 251 -4.74 -15.67 1.81
C GLN A 251 -5.37 -14.34 2.28
N ASP A 252 -5.92 -14.28 3.49
CA ASP A 252 -6.74 -13.14 3.94
C ASP A 252 -5.94 -11.97 4.55
N ARG A 253 -4.61 -11.97 4.43
CA ARG A 253 -3.77 -10.87 4.95
C ARG A 253 -4.06 -9.51 4.32
N TRP A 254 -4.60 -9.48 3.10
CA TRP A 254 -5.04 -8.25 2.44
C TRP A 254 -6.38 -7.71 2.97
N ILE A 255 -7.14 -8.52 3.73
CA ILE A 255 -8.40 -8.14 4.38
C ILE A 255 -8.11 -7.60 5.79
N ILE A 256 -7.30 -8.29 6.57
CA ILE A 256 -6.97 -7.91 7.96
C ILE A 256 -5.53 -8.35 8.25
N CYS A 257 -4.75 -7.55 8.98
CA CYS A 257 -3.36 -7.89 9.32
C CYS A 257 -3.26 -8.94 10.45
N ASP A 258 -2.07 -9.50 10.67
CA ASP A 258 -1.84 -10.63 11.58
C ASP A 258 -2.19 -10.22 13.03
N GLN A 259 -1.71 -9.06 13.47
CA GLN A 259 -1.89 -8.57 14.83
C GLN A 259 -3.34 -8.17 15.10
N GLU A 260 -3.99 -7.49 14.16
CA GLU A 260 -5.39 -7.08 14.28
C GLU A 260 -6.33 -8.30 14.35
N ASN A 261 -6.13 -9.30 13.50
CA ASN A 261 -6.94 -10.52 13.55
C ASN A 261 -6.65 -11.33 14.82
N GLY A 262 -5.39 -11.45 15.22
CA GLY A 262 -4.99 -12.13 16.45
C GLY A 262 -5.64 -11.51 17.68
N LEU A 263 -5.63 -10.18 17.78
CA LEU A 263 -6.27 -9.46 18.87
C LEU A 263 -7.80 -9.58 18.84
N ALA A 264 -8.42 -9.47 17.65
CA ALA A 264 -9.86 -9.66 17.49
C ALA A 264 -10.29 -11.08 17.94
N ALA A 265 -9.51 -12.09 17.57
CA ALA A 265 -9.79 -13.47 17.94
C ALA A 265 -9.60 -13.67 19.45
N PHE A 266 -8.48 -13.22 20.00
CA PHE A 266 -8.14 -13.36 21.41
C PHE A 266 -9.12 -12.60 22.34
N VAL A 267 -9.44 -11.35 22.00
CA VAL A 267 -10.23 -10.45 22.87
C VAL A 267 -11.73 -10.60 22.61
N LEU A 268 -12.17 -10.54 21.35
CA LEU A 268 -13.57 -10.37 20.98
C LEU A 268 -14.26 -11.67 20.54
N LYS A 269 -13.49 -12.75 20.35
CA LYS A 269 -13.92 -13.99 19.70
C LYS A 269 -14.35 -13.80 18.24
N GLU A 270 -13.68 -12.90 17.53
CA GLU A 270 -13.90 -12.67 16.10
C GLU A 270 -12.63 -13.00 15.32
N ASP A 271 -12.70 -13.99 14.44
CA ASP A 271 -11.58 -14.42 13.61
C ASP A 271 -12.04 -14.37 12.14
N PHE A 272 -11.46 -13.47 11.36
CA PHE A 272 -11.92 -13.09 10.02
C PHE A 272 -11.23 -13.87 8.89
N ARG A 273 -10.21 -14.68 9.21
CA ARG A 273 -9.36 -15.36 8.22
C ARG A 273 -9.69 -16.81 7.98
N ASP A 274 -9.42 -17.32 6.80
CA ASP A 274 -9.46 -18.74 6.47
C ASP A 274 -8.06 -19.32 6.38
N TYR A 275 -7.91 -20.49 6.99
CA TYR A 275 -6.59 -21.06 7.25
C TYR A 275 -6.42 -22.39 6.52
N TYR A 276 -5.18 -22.66 6.15
CA TYR A 276 -4.71 -23.95 5.66
C TYR A 276 -3.31 -24.20 6.21
N HIS A 277 -2.92 -25.46 6.33
CA HIS A 277 -1.54 -25.79 6.65
C HIS A 277 -0.73 -25.87 5.36
N ARG A 278 0.46 -25.29 5.38
CA ARG A 278 1.38 -25.18 4.23
C ARG A 278 2.75 -25.62 4.68
N SER A 279 3.31 -26.62 3.99
CA SER A 279 4.68 -27.06 4.20
C SER A 279 5.39 -27.24 2.87
N GLY A 280 6.64 -26.82 2.77
CA GLY A 280 7.32 -26.83 1.49
C GLY A 280 8.58 -25.97 1.47
N TRP A 281 8.96 -25.60 0.26
CA TRP A 281 10.07 -24.70 0.01
C TRP A 281 9.80 -23.80 -1.18
N SER A 282 10.53 -22.69 -1.22
CA SER A 282 10.41 -21.73 -2.29
C SER A 282 11.76 -21.10 -2.61
N VAL A 283 11.94 -20.73 -3.87
CA VAL A 283 13.10 -19.99 -4.36
C VAL A 283 12.60 -18.77 -5.09
N TRP A 284 13.23 -17.62 -4.87
CA TRP A 284 12.86 -16.39 -5.54
C TRP A 284 14.07 -15.61 -6.02
N ALA A 285 13.84 -14.83 -7.07
CA ALA A 285 14.75 -13.80 -7.55
C ALA A 285 13.99 -12.47 -7.67
N SER A 286 14.62 -11.38 -7.27
CA SER A 286 14.06 -10.04 -7.36
C SER A 286 15.00 -9.07 -8.06
N GLN A 287 14.46 -8.16 -8.86
CA GLN A 287 15.18 -7.09 -9.52
C GLN A 287 14.50 -5.76 -9.25
N ASN A 288 15.24 -4.80 -8.68
CA ASN A 288 14.83 -3.40 -8.63
C ASN A 288 15.26 -2.74 -9.94
N PHE A 289 14.31 -2.21 -10.70
CA PHE A 289 14.56 -1.47 -11.94
C PHE A 289 14.69 0.04 -11.71
N SER A 290 14.22 0.52 -10.57
CA SER A 290 14.39 1.88 -10.06
C SER A 290 14.12 1.87 -8.55
N ARG A 291 14.22 3.04 -7.91
CA ARG A 291 13.82 3.25 -6.50
C ARG A 291 12.34 2.98 -6.22
N SER A 292 11.51 2.95 -7.26
CA SER A 292 10.06 2.77 -7.15
C SER A 292 9.56 1.48 -7.79
N THR A 293 10.38 0.77 -8.56
CA THR A 293 9.92 -0.31 -9.43
C THR A 293 10.68 -1.60 -9.16
N LYS A 294 9.93 -2.67 -8.84
CA LYS A 294 10.47 -3.98 -8.46
C LYS A 294 9.74 -5.09 -9.18
N PHE A 295 10.47 -6.12 -9.60
CA PHE A 295 9.90 -7.38 -10.04
C PHE A 295 10.47 -8.54 -9.23
N THR A 296 9.61 -9.45 -8.80
CA THR A 296 9.99 -10.66 -8.07
C THR A 296 9.37 -11.88 -8.74
N ALA A 297 10.21 -12.85 -9.12
CA ALA A 297 9.78 -14.16 -9.61
C ALA A 297 10.02 -15.21 -8.52
N THR A 298 9.06 -16.11 -8.30
CA THR A 298 9.14 -17.17 -7.29
C THR A 298 8.74 -18.51 -7.89
N TYR A 299 9.47 -19.56 -7.55
CA TYR A 299 9.05 -20.95 -7.71
C TYR A 299 8.68 -21.52 -6.34
N ASN A 300 7.52 -22.16 -6.23
CA ASN A 300 7.03 -22.79 -5.01
C ASN A 300 6.87 -24.31 -5.22
N TYR A 301 7.21 -25.08 -4.20
CA TYR A 301 6.85 -26.49 -4.05
C TYR A 301 6.21 -26.63 -2.67
N ASP A 302 4.89 -26.75 -2.62
CA ASP A 302 4.13 -26.69 -1.37
C ASP A 302 3.14 -27.84 -1.28
N ASP A 303 3.09 -28.47 -0.11
CA ASP A 303 2.01 -29.36 0.32
C ASP A 303 1.00 -28.55 1.12
N PHE A 304 -0.27 -28.64 0.70
CA PHE A 304 -1.39 -27.97 1.35
C PHE A 304 -2.30 -28.97 2.05
N GLN A 305 -2.72 -28.66 3.28
CA GLN A 305 -3.65 -29.48 4.07
C GLN A 305 -4.78 -28.63 4.67
N ASN A 306 -5.96 -29.23 4.84
CA ASN A 306 -7.03 -28.59 5.59
C ASN A 306 -6.69 -28.52 7.08
N VAL A 307 -7.17 -27.47 7.75
CA VAL A 307 -7.09 -27.34 9.22
C VAL A 307 -8.47 -27.12 9.81
N GLN A 308 -8.69 -27.56 11.04
CA GLN A 308 -9.97 -27.44 11.75
C GLN A 308 -9.85 -26.44 12.90
N LYS A 309 -10.99 -25.90 13.32
CA LYS A 309 -11.09 -25.15 14.57
C LYS A 309 -10.76 -26.07 15.75
N VAL A 310 -9.74 -25.73 16.53
CA VAL A 310 -9.29 -26.52 17.70
C VAL A 310 -9.58 -25.85 19.04
N THR A 311 -9.90 -24.55 19.02
CA THR A 311 -10.23 -23.77 20.22
C THR A 311 -11.47 -22.92 20.01
N ASN A 312 -12.17 -22.62 21.11
CA ASN A 312 -13.28 -21.67 21.15
C ASN A 312 -13.13 -20.66 22.30
N TRP A 313 -11.90 -20.49 22.78
CA TRP A 313 -11.59 -19.61 23.91
C TRP A 313 -11.31 -18.18 23.45
N SER A 314 -11.65 -17.21 24.29
CA SER A 314 -11.34 -15.78 24.13
C SER A 314 -11.55 -15.09 25.49
N VAL A 315 -11.05 -13.86 25.66
CA VAL A 315 -11.22 -13.07 26.89
C VAL A 315 -12.68 -12.65 27.08
N PHE A 316 -13.28 -12.05 26.05
CA PHE A 316 -14.69 -11.64 26.03
C PHE A 316 -15.48 -12.42 24.98
N GLY A 317 -16.80 -12.22 24.90
CA GLY A 317 -17.64 -12.94 23.94
C GLY A 317 -17.93 -14.40 24.33
N LYS A 318 -18.05 -14.70 25.64
CA LYS A 318 -18.35 -16.06 26.13
C LYS A 318 -19.62 -16.69 25.53
N GLY A 319 -20.59 -15.87 25.12
CA GLY A 319 -21.81 -16.30 24.43
C GLY A 319 -21.66 -16.54 22.92
N LYS A 320 -20.52 -16.18 22.32
CA LYS A 320 -20.22 -16.38 20.90
C LYS A 320 -19.45 -17.68 20.68
N GLN A 321 -19.50 -18.18 19.45
CA GLN A 321 -18.68 -19.28 18.94
C GLN A 321 -17.85 -18.76 17.78
N PHE A 322 -16.58 -19.15 17.68
CA PHE A 322 -15.85 -18.99 16.42
C PHE A 322 -16.54 -19.82 15.35
N ARG A 323 -16.61 -19.28 14.13
CA ARG A 323 -17.01 -20.04 12.94
C ARG A 323 -16.06 -21.21 12.68
N ASP A 324 -16.56 -22.22 12.00
CA ASP A 324 -15.71 -23.31 11.54
C ASP A 324 -14.75 -22.82 10.46
N ASN A 325 -13.60 -23.48 10.35
CA ASN A 325 -12.66 -23.20 9.26
C ASN A 325 -13.17 -23.91 7.99
N PRO A 326 -13.38 -23.19 6.87
CA PRO A 326 -13.81 -23.83 5.64
C PRO A 326 -12.72 -24.75 5.08
N TRP A 327 -13.11 -25.66 4.19
CA TRP A 327 -12.15 -26.52 3.51
C TRP A 327 -11.34 -25.68 2.52
N ALA A 328 -10.02 -25.77 2.64
CA ALA A 328 -9.06 -25.12 1.78
C ALA A 328 -8.88 -25.85 0.44
N LEU A 329 -9.06 -27.17 0.46
CA LEU A 329 -8.84 -28.05 -0.69
C LEU A 329 -10.16 -28.41 -1.40
N PRO A 330 -10.13 -28.74 -2.71
CA PRO A 330 -11.32 -29.18 -3.45
C PRO A 330 -12.04 -30.35 -2.78
N SER A 331 -13.36 -30.27 -2.65
CA SER A 331 -14.17 -31.28 -1.95
C SER A 331 -13.99 -32.70 -2.52
N ALA A 332 -13.86 -32.83 -3.85
CA ALA A 332 -13.59 -34.10 -4.51
C ALA A 332 -12.25 -34.73 -4.08
N PHE A 333 -11.20 -33.92 -3.90
CA PHE A 333 -9.92 -34.38 -3.38
C PHE A 333 -10.04 -34.87 -1.95
N VAL A 334 -10.72 -34.08 -1.11
CA VAL A 334 -10.92 -34.38 0.32
C VAL A 334 -11.71 -35.67 0.50
N HIS A 335 -12.77 -35.89 -0.28
CA HIS A 335 -13.54 -37.13 -0.22
C HIS A 335 -12.75 -38.36 -0.69
N ALA A 336 -11.87 -38.20 -1.68
CA ALA A 336 -11.08 -39.30 -2.23
C ALA A 336 -9.87 -39.68 -1.36
N ASN A 337 -9.21 -38.70 -0.74
CA ASN A 337 -7.94 -38.90 -0.04
C ASN A 337 -8.02 -38.73 1.48
N GLY A 338 -9.08 -38.08 1.98
CA GLY A 338 -9.27 -37.75 3.39
C GLY A 338 -8.98 -36.27 3.71
N PHE A 339 -9.48 -35.81 4.86
CA PHE A 339 -9.38 -34.42 5.31
C PHE A 339 -7.93 -33.94 5.50
N ASP A 340 -7.08 -34.81 6.05
CA ASP A 340 -5.68 -34.54 6.38
C ASP A 340 -4.70 -34.85 5.23
N ALA A 341 -5.20 -35.29 4.07
CA ALA A 341 -4.32 -35.63 2.94
C ALA A 341 -3.66 -34.37 2.37
N PRO A 342 -2.32 -34.35 2.18
CA PRO A 342 -1.64 -33.23 1.56
C PRO A 342 -1.90 -33.19 0.05
N LEU A 343 -2.22 -32.01 -0.47
CA LEU A 343 -2.21 -31.70 -1.89
C LEU A 343 -0.92 -30.97 -2.25
N THR A 344 -0.02 -31.64 -2.97
CA THR A 344 1.18 -31.01 -3.51
C THR A 344 0.84 -30.12 -4.70
N VAL A 345 1.30 -28.87 -4.66
CA VAL A 345 1.21 -27.90 -5.76
C VAL A 345 2.58 -27.30 -6.01
N LYS A 346 2.98 -27.32 -7.27
CA LYS A 346 4.20 -26.69 -7.79
C LYS A 346 3.80 -25.54 -8.69
N SER A 347 4.29 -24.33 -8.40
CA SER A 347 3.89 -23.14 -9.15
C SER A 347 5.06 -22.19 -9.41
N VAL A 348 4.92 -21.42 -10.49
CA VAL A 348 5.73 -20.23 -10.75
C VAL A 348 4.86 -19.00 -10.62
N SER A 349 5.37 -17.97 -9.96
CA SER A 349 4.67 -16.71 -9.78
C SER A 349 5.59 -15.52 -10.03
N GLY A 350 4.98 -14.40 -10.40
CA GLY A 350 5.65 -13.11 -10.63
C GLY A 350 4.85 -11.99 -9.99
N THR A 351 5.53 -11.09 -9.28
CA THR A 351 4.96 -9.85 -8.75
C THR A 351 5.72 -8.68 -9.34
N PHE A 352 5.02 -7.79 -10.03
CA PHE A 352 5.53 -6.50 -10.44
C PHE A 352 4.93 -5.41 -9.54
N ALA A 353 5.77 -4.53 -8.99
CA ALA A 353 5.37 -3.48 -8.08
C ALA A 353 5.92 -2.12 -8.53
N ILE A 354 5.07 -1.10 -8.48
CA ILE A 354 5.44 0.30 -8.55
C ILE A 354 4.95 0.97 -7.26
N ASP A 355 5.86 1.56 -6.50
CA ASP A 355 5.56 2.34 -5.30
C ASP A 355 6.22 3.72 -5.39
N SER A 356 5.42 4.73 -5.72
CA SER A 356 5.81 6.14 -5.72
C SER A 356 5.11 6.93 -4.62
N ARG A 357 4.55 6.25 -3.61
CA ARG A 357 3.93 6.91 -2.46
C ARG A 357 4.96 7.77 -1.73
N ASN A 358 4.52 8.94 -1.26
CA ASN A 358 5.35 9.79 -0.41
C ASN A 358 5.68 9.14 0.94
N SER A 359 4.78 8.30 1.44
CA SER A 359 4.94 7.49 2.64
C SER A 359 4.24 6.14 2.47
N ARG A 360 4.86 5.05 2.92
CA ARG A 360 4.27 3.69 2.85
C ARG A 360 3.21 3.46 3.91
N THR A 361 3.38 4.06 5.08
CA THR A 361 2.48 3.91 6.25
C THR A 361 1.39 4.98 6.29
N ARG A 362 1.68 6.19 5.79
CA ARG A 362 0.75 7.33 5.76
C ARG A 362 0.74 8.03 4.41
N PRO A 363 0.32 7.33 3.34
CA PRO A 363 0.32 7.91 2.00
C PRO A 363 -0.70 9.02 1.85
N THR A 364 -0.25 10.19 1.39
CA THR A 364 -1.12 11.32 1.01
C THR A 364 -0.92 11.73 -0.45
N SER A 365 0.14 11.26 -1.10
CA SER A 365 0.38 11.44 -2.53
C SER A 365 1.09 10.25 -3.16
N GLY A 366 0.84 9.98 -4.44
CA GLY A 366 1.60 9.01 -5.24
C GLY A 366 0.84 7.71 -5.49
N TRP A 367 1.52 6.75 -6.14
CA TRP A 367 0.91 5.51 -6.62
C TRP A 367 1.47 4.29 -5.90
N HIS A 368 0.63 3.29 -5.67
CA HIS A 368 1.03 1.94 -5.31
C HIS A 368 0.29 0.95 -6.21
N ILE A 369 1.04 0.33 -7.12
CA ILE A 369 0.52 -0.60 -8.11
C ILE A 369 1.22 -1.94 -7.92
N THR A 370 0.45 -3.00 -7.77
CA THR A 370 0.98 -4.36 -7.79
C THR A 370 0.23 -5.22 -8.80
N ALA A 371 0.97 -5.98 -9.59
CA ALA A 371 0.45 -6.97 -10.52
C ALA A 371 1.08 -8.32 -10.19
N PHE A 372 0.26 -9.28 -9.81
CA PHE A 372 0.64 -10.64 -9.46
C PHE A 372 0.09 -11.61 -10.50
N GLY A 373 0.91 -12.57 -10.90
CA GLY A 373 0.49 -13.71 -11.71
C GLY A 373 1.09 -14.99 -11.15
N GLU A 374 0.31 -16.06 -11.10
CA GLU A 374 0.77 -17.40 -10.73
C GLU A 374 0.25 -18.43 -11.71
N TYR A 375 1.08 -19.41 -12.01
CA TYR A 375 0.79 -20.50 -12.92
C TYR A 375 1.24 -21.83 -12.31
N ALA A 376 0.29 -22.75 -12.20
CA ALA A 376 0.46 -24.13 -11.77
C ALA A 376 -0.06 -25.04 -12.90
N GLY A 377 0.84 -25.43 -13.80
CA GLY A 377 0.52 -26.21 -14.99
C GLY A 377 0.78 -27.72 -14.87
N GLU A 378 0.43 -28.45 -15.93
CA GLU A 378 0.67 -29.89 -16.06
C GLU A 378 2.16 -30.24 -16.13
N GLU A 379 3.00 -29.35 -16.67
CA GLU A 379 4.45 -29.54 -16.78
C GLU A 379 5.15 -29.71 -15.43
N PHE A 380 4.48 -29.32 -14.34
CA PHE A 380 4.96 -29.51 -12.98
C PHE A 380 4.36 -30.75 -12.30
N ASP A 381 3.59 -31.58 -13.00
CA ASP A 381 2.91 -32.78 -12.47
C ASP A 381 1.93 -32.42 -11.34
N ASN A 382 1.13 -31.35 -11.56
CA ASN A 382 0.10 -30.92 -10.64
C ASN A 382 -1.22 -31.65 -10.88
N LEU A 383 -1.85 -32.13 -9.80
CA LEU A 383 -3.20 -32.71 -9.87
C LEU A 383 -4.25 -31.69 -10.30
N TYR A 384 -4.15 -30.47 -9.78
CA TYR A 384 -5.02 -29.35 -10.14
C TYR A 384 -4.21 -28.28 -10.84
N GLN A 385 -4.66 -27.89 -12.03
CA GLN A 385 -4.00 -26.89 -12.85
C GLN A 385 -4.76 -25.58 -12.76
N PHE A 386 -4.04 -24.49 -12.53
CA PHE A 386 -4.63 -23.16 -12.50
C PHE A 386 -3.65 -22.06 -12.91
N GLU A 387 -4.22 -20.96 -13.35
CA GLU A 387 -3.55 -19.66 -13.44
C GLU A 387 -4.36 -18.65 -12.65
N ARG A 388 -3.71 -17.73 -11.94
CA ARG A 388 -4.39 -16.64 -11.24
C ARG A 388 -3.65 -15.33 -11.40
N TYR A 389 -4.40 -14.25 -11.60
CA TYR A 389 -3.90 -12.90 -11.82
C TYR A 389 -4.59 -11.94 -10.87
N ILE A 390 -3.83 -11.09 -10.19
CA ILE A 390 -4.34 -10.11 -9.24
C ILE A 390 -3.67 -8.77 -9.54
N VAL A 391 -4.46 -7.73 -9.71
CA VAL A 391 -3.98 -6.35 -9.86
C VAL A 391 -4.52 -5.52 -8.72
N ASN A 392 -3.65 -4.76 -8.06
CA ASN A 392 -4.01 -3.70 -7.13
C ASN A 392 -3.46 -2.39 -7.64
N ILE A 393 -4.30 -1.36 -7.62
CA ILE A 393 -3.92 0.00 -7.96
C ILE A 393 -4.46 0.86 -6.83
N ALA A 394 -3.58 1.59 -6.16
CA ALA A 394 -3.94 2.61 -5.21
C ALA A 394 -3.25 3.92 -5.60
N ASN A 395 -3.95 5.02 -5.45
CA ASN A 395 -3.34 6.33 -5.57
C ASN A 395 -3.99 7.33 -4.62
N TYR A 396 -3.15 8.28 -4.25
CA TYR A 396 -3.41 9.31 -3.28
C TYR A 396 -3.20 10.66 -3.97
N PHE A 397 -4.25 11.47 -3.99
CA PHE A 397 -4.28 12.79 -4.58
C PHE A 397 -4.39 13.84 -3.48
N PRO A 398 -3.33 14.62 -3.22
CA PRO A 398 -3.43 15.73 -2.29
C PRO A 398 -4.36 16.80 -2.89
N LEU A 399 -5.30 17.29 -2.10
CA LEU A 399 -6.18 18.40 -2.49
C LEU A 399 -5.76 19.70 -1.79
N SER A 400 -5.44 19.61 -0.50
CA SER A 400 -4.93 20.71 0.31
C SER A 400 -3.93 20.17 1.34
N TRP A 401 -3.52 20.97 2.32
CA TRP A 401 -2.58 20.53 3.36
C TRP A 401 -3.17 19.43 4.26
N ASP A 402 -4.46 19.55 4.61
CA ASP A 402 -5.16 18.62 5.51
C ASP A 402 -6.08 17.66 4.75
N GLU A 403 -6.12 17.73 3.42
CA GLU A 403 -7.10 16.99 2.62
C GLU A 403 -6.44 16.19 1.50
N HIS A 404 -6.89 14.95 1.35
CA HIS A 404 -6.56 14.15 0.18
C HIS A 404 -7.70 13.20 -0.19
N ILE A 405 -7.73 12.83 -1.46
CA ILE A 405 -8.55 11.72 -1.94
C ILE A 405 -7.63 10.51 -2.11
N SER A 406 -8.06 9.37 -1.60
CA SER A 406 -7.46 8.08 -1.92
C SER A 406 -8.44 7.26 -2.74
N PHE A 407 -7.94 6.57 -3.76
CA PHE A 407 -8.71 5.55 -4.44
C PHE A 407 -7.93 4.25 -4.49
N ARG A 408 -8.67 3.14 -4.47
CA ARG A 408 -8.13 1.78 -4.61
C ARG A 408 -9.00 0.99 -5.56
N ILE A 409 -8.35 0.25 -6.44
CA ILE A 409 -8.97 -0.76 -7.29
C ILE A 409 -8.22 -2.07 -7.07
N ARG A 410 -8.94 -3.16 -6.84
CA ARG A 410 -8.42 -4.52 -6.84
C ARG A 410 -9.25 -5.35 -7.80
N ALA A 411 -8.59 -6.05 -8.72
CA ALA A 411 -9.23 -6.96 -9.65
C ALA A 411 -8.48 -8.28 -9.68
N ALA A 412 -9.22 -9.38 -9.81
CA ALA A 412 -8.63 -10.72 -9.84
C ALA A 412 -9.35 -11.65 -10.81
N SER A 413 -8.58 -12.54 -11.44
CA SER A 413 -9.07 -13.48 -12.45
C SER A 413 -8.24 -14.75 -12.49
N SER A 414 -8.89 -15.90 -12.63
CA SER A 414 -8.24 -17.21 -12.61
C SER A 414 -8.76 -18.19 -13.66
N ARG A 415 -7.94 -19.10 -14.18
CA ARG A 415 -8.45 -20.19 -15.03
C ARG A 415 -8.03 -21.54 -14.47
N GLY A 416 -8.71 -22.59 -14.94
CA GLY A 416 -8.51 -23.95 -14.44
C GLY A 416 -9.27 -24.22 -13.15
N ILE A 417 -8.81 -25.21 -12.39
CA ILE A 417 -9.43 -25.60 -11.12
C ILE A 417 -8.68 -24.92 -10.00
N LEU A 418 -9.17 -23.74 -9.60
CA LEU A 418 -8.60 -22.96 -8.51
C LEU A 418 -9.01 -23.58 -7.15
N PRO A 419 -8.06 -24.03 -6.31
CA PRO A 419 -8.37 -24.53 -4.98
C PRO A 419 -9.13 -23.48 -4.13
N PRO A 420 -10.09 -23.89 -3.28
CA PRO A 420 -10.88 -22.98 -2.45
C PRO A 420 -10.07 -21.99 -1.60
N MET A 421 -8.88 -22.38 -1.15
CA MET A 421 -7.99 -21.46 -0.42
C MET A 421 -7.59 -20.21 -1.21
N TYR A 422 -7.71 -20.24 -2.54
CA TYR A 422 -7.35 -19.15 -3.44
C TYR A 422 -8.56 -18.39 -4.01
N TRP A 423 -9.78 -18.73 -3.59
CA TRP A 423 -10.97 -17.99 -3.98
C TRP A 423 -10.95 -16.56 -3.43
N TYR A 424 -11.66 -15.67 -4.12
CA TYR A 424 -11.69 -14.25 -3.82
C TYR A 424 -12.98 -13.90 -3.08
N ASP A 425 -12.83 -13.51 -1.82
CA ASP A 425 -13.95 -13.10 -0.99
C ASP A 425 -14.08 -11.58 -0.91
N LEU A 426 -15.33 -11.11 -0.91
CA LEU A 426 -15.71 -9.72 -0.71
C LEU A 426 -16.84 -9.59 0.31
N GLY A 427 -16.80 -8.51 1.07
CA GLY A 427 -17.73 -8.20 2.15
C GLY A 427 -17.00 -8.12 3.50
N GLY A 428 -17.34 -7.13 4.30
CA GLY A 428 -16.70 -6.86 5.59
C GLY A 428 -15.55 -5.84 5.51
N ILE A 429 -14.70 -5.86 6.53
CA ILE A 429 -13.58 -4.94 6.70
C ILE A 429 -12.63 -4.98 5.49
N SER A 430 -12.01 -3.83 5.16
CA SER A 430 -11.07 -3.67 4.02
C SER A 430 -11.61 -3.98 2.62
N THR A 431 -12.87 -4.38 2.50
CA THR A 431 -13.55 -4.70 1.23
C THR A 431 -14.78 -3.83 1.06
N LEU A 432 -15.96 -4.33 1.45
CA LEU A 432 -17.26 -3.67 1.39
C LEU A 432 -17.80 -3.59 2.82
N ARG A 433 -17.47 -2.50 3.52
CA ARG A 433 -17.68 -2.33 4.98
C ARG A 433 -19.15 -2.41 5.42
N GLY A 434 -20.07 -2.06 4.52
CA GLY A 434 -21.51 -2.11 4.78
C GLY A 434 -22.14 -3.46 4.44
N ILE A 435 -21.35 -4.47 4.08
CA ILE A 435 -21.82 -5.79 3.62
C ILE A 435 -21.28 -6.86 4.57
N ARG A 436 -21.99 -7.99 4.72
CA ARG A 436 -21.57 -9.06 5.64
C ARG A 436 -20.18 -9.58 5.25
N HIS A 437 -19.42 -10.02 6.24
CA HIS A 437 -18.09 -10.60 6.05
C HIS A 437 -18.15 -11.78 5.06
N LYS A 438 -17.33 -11.73 4.00
CA LYS A 438 -17.26 -12.75 2.93
C LYS A 438 -18.63 -13.16 2.36
N GLU A 439 -19.54 -12.21 2.18
CA GLU A 439 -20.87 -12.47 1.60
C GLU A 439 -20.79 -12.92 0.13
N MET A 440 -19.74 -12.50 -0.58
CA MET A 440 -19.51 -12.84 -1.98
C MET A 440 -18.17 -13.56 -2.15
N THR A 441 -18.17 -14.63 -2.94
CA THR A 441 -16.99 -15.46 -3.22
C THR A 441 -16.94 -15.79 -4.70
N GLY A 442 -15.74 -15.89 -5.27
CA GLY A 442 -15.58 -16.25 -6.68
C GLY A 442 -14.16 -16.57 -7.12
N ASP A 443 -14.01 -17.02 -8.36
CA ASP A 443 -12.72 -17.11 -9.07
C ASP A 443 -12.45 -15.84 -9.91
N ARG A 444 -13.39 -14.89 -9.91
CA ARG A 444 -13.27 -13.52 -10.42
C ARG A 444 -13.65 -12.55 -9.32
N MET A 445 -13.01 -11.38 -9.32
CA MET A 445 -13.35 -10.30 -8.40
C MET A 445 -12.99 -8.93 -8.97
N VAL A 446 -13.81 -7.93 -8.64
CA VAL A 446 -13.49 -6.52 -8.75
C VAL A 446 -13.95 -5.79 -7.50
N LEU A 447 -13.11 -4.89 -7.00
CA LEU A 447 -13.34 -4.05 -5.83
C LEU A 447 -12.81 -2.65 -6.12
N GLY A 448 -13.61 -1.63 -5.82
CA GLY A 448 -13.25 -0.23 -5.87
C GLY A 448 -13.57 0.44 -4.54
N ASN A 449 -12.64 1.24 -4.03
CA ASN A 449 -12.81 2.07 -2.84
C ASN A 449 -12.40 3.50 -3.19
N VAL A 450 -13.19 4.48 -2.77
CA VAL A 450 -12.83 5.90 -2.82
C VAL A 450 -13.03 6.46 -1.43
N GLU A 451 -12.01 7.13 -0.90
CA GLU A 451 -12.07 7.80 0.39
C GLU A 451 -11.60 9.26 0.25
N TYR A 452 -12.35 10.18 0.84
CA TYR A 452 -11.96 11.57 1.03
C TYR A 452 -11.62 11.77 2.50
N HIS A 453 -10.39 12.20 2.76
CA HIS A 453 -9.82 12.35 4.08
C HIS A 453 -9.74 13.83 4.44
N LEU A 454 -10.26 14.16 5.62
CA LEU A 454 -10.16 15.44 6.29
C LEU A 454 -9.33 15.21 7.54
N HIS A 455 -8.07 15.61 7.52
CA HIS A 455 -7.23 15.52 8.69
C HIS A 455 -7.63 16.60 9.69
N ALA A 456 -7.72 16.22 10.96
CA ALA A 456 -7.84 17.19 12.03
C ALA A 456 -6.47 17.84 12.25
N SER A 457 -6.21 18.99 11.61
CA SER A 457 -5.17 19.91 12.08
C SER A 457 -5.51 20.43 13.48
N ASP A 458 -4.62 21.24 14.07
CA ASP A 458 -4.65 21.80 15.44
C ASP A 458 -5.98 22.53 15.84
N GLY A 459 -7.03 22.51 15.02
CA GLY A 459 -8.29 23.23 15.18
C GLY A 459 -9.59 22.43 15.36
N ASN A 460 -9.63 21.09 15.32
CA ASN A 460 -10.88 20.33 15.59
C ASN A 460 -10.99 19.94 17.08
N PHE A 461 -12.15 20.18 17.71
CA PHE A 461 -12.40 19.89 19.13
C PHE A 461 -12.28 18.40 19.52
N LEU A 462 -12.35 17.48 18.55
CA LEU A 462 -12.26 16.04 18.78
C LEU A 462 -10.85 15.46 18.58
N GLY A 463 -9.97 16.16 17.86
CA GLY A 463 -8.63 15.62 17.50
C GLY A 463 -8.67 14.31 16.71
N VAL A 464 -9.69 14.10 15.88
CA VAL A 464 -9.84 12.90 15.02
C VAL A 464 -10.06 13.28 13.56
N ASP A 465 -9.47 12.50 12.68
CA ASP A 465 -9.66 12.61 11.23
C ASP A 465 -11.06 12.11 10.84
N ILE A 466 -11.64 12.76 9.84
CA ILE A 466 -12.92 12.37 9.27
C ILE A 466 -12.67 11.82 7.87
N ILE A 467 -13.19 10.63 7.61
CA ILE A 467 -13.03 9.96 6.31
C ILE A 467 -14.42 9.68 5.75
N LEU A 468 -14.73 10.24 4.58
CA LEU A 468 -15.93 9.89 3.83
C LEU A 468 -15.55 8.82 2.81
N PHE A 469 -16.32 7.74 2.71
CA PHE A 469 -15.97 6.65 1.80
C PHE A 469 -17.15 6.06 1.05
N VAL A 470 -16.84 5.51 -0.13
CA VAL A 470 -17.72 4.66 -0.93
C VAL A 470 -16.94 3.43 -1.35
N ASP A 471 -17.54 2.26 -1.13
CA ASP A 471 -17.00 0.98 -1.57
C ASP A 471 -17.96 0.33 -2.55
N SER A 472 -17.42 -0.30 -3.59
CA SER A 472 -18.22 -1.00 -4.59
C SER A 472 -17.49 -2.22 -5.13
N GLY A 473 -18.15 -3.37 -5.24
CA GLY A 473 -17.48 -4.58 -5.71
C GLY A 473 -18.38 -5.77 -5.96
N LEU A 474 -17.81 -6.79 -6.59
CA LEU A 474 -18.46 -8.06 -6.90
C LEU A 474 -17.41 -9.18 -7.00
N ALA A 475 -17.71 -10.35 -6.45
CA ALA A 475 -16.98 -11.59 -6.67
C ALA A 475 -17.96 -12.64 -7.21
N TRP A 476 -17.53 -13.41 -8.20
CA TRP A 476 -18.36 -14.40 -8.88
C TRP A 476 -17.54 -15.55 -9.47
N PHE A 477 -18.21 -16.65 -9.79
CA PHE A 477 -17.61 -17.79 -10.49
C PHE A 477 -17.91 -17.71 -11.99
N ALA A 478 -16.88 -17.89 -12.82
CA ALA A 478 -17.06 -17.95 -14.28
C ALA A 478 -17.72 -19.26 -14.75
N ASP A 479 -17.41 -20.39 -14.11
CA ASP A 479 -17.95 -21.72 -14.44
C ASP A 479 -19.13 -22.09 -13.52
N GLU A 480 -20.28 -22.40 -14.13
CA GLU A 480 -21.52 -22.80 -13.44
C GLU A 480 -21.40 -24.13 -12.67
N ASN A 481 -20.34 -24.92 -12.90
CA ASN A 481 -20.06 -26.17 -12.20
C ASN A 481 -19.12 -26.03 -10.99
N MET A 482 -18.48 -24.85 -10.79
CA MET A 482 -17.67 -24.57 -9.59
C MET A 482 -18.41 -24.73 -8.25
N PRO A 483 -19.74 -24.50 -8.15
CA PRO A 483 -20.49 -24.78 -6.92
C PRO A 483 -20.48 -26.26 -6.51
N VAL A 484 -20.25 -27.21 -7.42
CA VAL A 484 -20.08 -28.64 -7.11
C VAL A 484 -18.75 -28.88 -6.36
N ILE A 485 -17.73 -28.04 -6.59
CA ILE A 485 -16.48 -28.01 -5.83
C ILE A 485 -16.69 -27.35 -4.46
N ALA A 486 -17.67 -26.44 -4.33
CA ALA A 486 -17.96 -25.59 -3.18
C ALA A 486 -18.95 -26.14 -2.14
N ASN A 487 -19.44 -27.37 -2.25
CA ASN A 487 -20.48 -27.92 -1.35
C ASN A 487 -20.14 -27.85 0.17
N SER A 488 -18.88 -27.56 0.53
CA SER A 488 -18.39 -27.40 1.91
C SER A 488 -17.89 -25.98 2.25
N TYR A 489 -17.85 -25.04 1.30
CA TYR A 489 -17.44 -23.65 1.54
C TYR A 489 -18.68 -22.79 1.83
N PRO A 490 -18.66 -21.89 2.84
CA PRO A 490 -19.82 -21.12 3.23
C PRO A 490 -20.12 -20.01 2.22
N VAL A 491 -20.78 -20.35 1.11
CA VAL A 491 -21.24 -19.40 0.10
C VAL A 491 -22.72 -19.04 0.34
N ASP A 492 -23.06 -17.75 0.27
CA ASP A 492 -24.45 -17.29 0.32
C ASP A 492 -25.22 -17.76 -0.94
N GLN A 493 -26.15 -18.68 -0.75
CA GLN A 493 -26.86 -19.36 -1.85
C GLN A 493 -27.74 -18.41 -2.67
N ASP A 494 -28.32 -17.39 -2.06
CA ASP A 494 -29.19 -16.42 -2.74
C ASP A 494 -28.36 -15.43 -3.57
N MET A 495 -27.20 -15.02 -3.06
CA MET A 495 -26.22 -14.25 -3.82
C MET A 495 -25.64 -15.05 -4.99
N GLN A 496 -25.28 -16.31 -4.77
CA GLN A 496 -24.76 -17.17 -5.84
C GLN A 496 -25.81 -17.42 -6.92
N LYS A 497 -27.08 -17.60 -6.54
CA LYS A 497 -28.19 -17.66 -7.48
C LYS A 497 -28.35 -16.37 -8.27
N THR A 498 -28.26 -15.21 -7.63
CA THR A 498 -28.35 -13.90 -8.31
C THR A 498 -27.19 -13.65 -9.27
N ALA A 499 -25.97 -14.06 -8.91
CA ALA A 499 -24.79 -14.00 -9.78
C ALA A 499 -24.91 -14.98 -10.97
N ASN A 500 -25.49 -16.16 -10.76
CA ASN A 500 -25.73 -17.15 -11.82
C ASN A 500 -26.88 -16.76 -12.76
N ASP A 501 -27.91 -16.06 -12.25
CA ASP A 501 -29.08 -15.59 -13.01
C ASP A 501 -28.74 -14.36 -13.88
N ARG A 502 -27.69 -13.60 -13.52
CA ARG A 502 -27.14 -12.49 -14.30
C ARG A 502 -25.79 -12.89 -14.88
N ARG A 503 -25.75 -13.63 -15.99
CA ARG A 503 -24.51 -14.18 -16.57
C ARG A 503 -23.63 -13.11 -17.26
N PRO A 504 -22.43 -12.81 -16.77
CA PRO A 504 -21.26 -12.64 -17.63
C PRO A 504 -20.57 -14.01 -17.73
N GLN A 505 -20.88 -14.77 -18.79
CA GLN A 505 -20.10 -15.95 -19.14
C GLN A 505 -18.65 -15.51 -19.41
N ASP A 506 -17.70 -16.08 -18.65
CA ASP A 506 -16.26 -16.08 -18.93
C ASP A 506 -15.48 -14.76 -18.90
N SER A 507 -16.10 -13.57 -18.81
CA SER A 507 -15.36 -12.31 -18.97
C SER A 507 -15.87 -11.11 -18.16
N PHE A 508 -15.00 -10.11 -18.00
CA PHE A 508 -15.35 -8.79 -17.45
C PHE A 508 -16.15 -7.92 -18.44
N GLU A 509 -16.37 -8.37 -19.69
CA GLU A 509 -16.88 -7.53 -20.79
C GLU A 509 -18.33 -7.08 -20.59
N ASN A 510 -19.13 -7.84 -19.84
CA ASN A 510 -20.53 -7.53 -19.57
C ASN A 510 -20.79 -7.05 -18.14
N LEU A 511 -19.74 -6.73 -17.38
CA LEU A 511 -19.88 -6.21 -16.03
C LEU A 511 -20.47 -4.79 -16.09
N THR A 512 -21.62 -4.58 -15.43
CA THR A 512 -22.24 -3.25 -15.33
C THR A 512 -22.22 -2.73 -13.89
N TRP A 513 -22.35 -1.41 -13.72
CA TRP A 513 -22.50 -0.78 -12.41
C TRP A 513 -23.66 -1.35 -11.59
N SER A 514 -24.71 -1.86 -12.24
CA SER A 514 -25.89 -2.43 -11.58
C SER A 514 -25.68 -3.82 -10.98
N ASP A 515 -24.56 -4.46 -11.31
CA ASP A 515 -24.17 -5.77 -10.78
C ASP A 515 -23.35 -5.63 -9.49
N LEU A 516 -22.67 -4.49 -9.32
CA LEU A 516 -21.86 -4.23 -8.15
C LEU A 516 -22.72 -4.04 -6.90
N ARG A 517 -22.16 -4.42 -5.76
CA ARG A 517 -22.71 -4.11 -4.45
C ARG A 517 -21.97 -2.92 -3.88
N THR A 518 -22.72 -1.93 -3.42
CA THR A 518 -22.16 -0.64 -3.02
C THR A 518 -22.58 -0.28 -1.59
N ASN A 519 -21.64 0.23 -0.81
CA ASN A 519 -21.91 0.89 0.46
C ASN A 519 -21.25 2.26 0.52
N ALA A 520 -21.75 3.12 1.39
CA ALA A 520 -21.12 4.40 1.71
C ALA A 520 -21.10 4.61 3.22
N GLY A 521 -20.19 5.44 3.70
CA GLY A 521 -20.06 5.67 5.13
C GLY A 521 -19.14 6.82 5.51
N ILE A 522 -19.05 7.01 6.82
CA ILE A 522 -18.13 7.93 7.48
C ILE A 522 -17.24 7.12 8.42
N ALA A 523 -15.97 7.47 8.51
CA ALA A 523 -15.06 6.93 9.51
C ALA A 523 -14.45 8.04 10.34
N LEU A 524 -14.14 7.71 11.59
CA LEU A 524 -13.37 8.52 12.50
C LEU A 524 -12.04 7.79 12.74
N ALA A 525 -10.92 8.46 12.55
CA ALA A 525 -9.60 7.88 12.74
C ALA A 525 -8.72 8.77 13.62
N SER A 526 -7.75 8.18 14.32
CA SER A 526 -6.67 8.98 14.92
C SER A 526 -5.85 9.67 13.83
N PRO A 527 -5.32 10.89 14.05
CA PRO A 527 -4.41 11.56 13.12
C PRO A 527 -3.19 10.71 12.74
N ASP A 528 -2.75 9.84 13.65
CA ASP A 528 -1.63 8.92 13.44
C ASP A 528 -2.00 7.66 12.64
N GLY A 529 -3.30 7.41 12.41
CA GLY A 529 -3.82 6.23 11.71
C GLY A 529 -3.88 4.94 12.54
N ASP A 530 -3.47 4.98 13.81
CA ASP A 530 -3.42 3.84 14.74
C ASP A 530 -4.77 3.18 15.04
N PHE A 531 -5.86 3.94 14.99
CA PHE A 531 -7.20 3.37 15.06
C PHE A 531 -8.17 4.05 14.10
N ARG A 532 -9.21 3.30 13.72
CA ARG A 532 -10.31 3.79 12.90
C ARG A 532 -11.63 3.12 13.27
N VAL A 533 -12.70 3.88 13.33
CA VAL A 533 -14.07 3.41 13.49
C VAL A 533 -14.85 3.77 12.22
N ASP A 534 -15.37 2.78 11.50
CA ASP A 534 -16.20 2.99 10.32
C ASP A 534 -17.69 2.84 10.66
N PHE A 535 -18.52 3.67 10.06
CA PHE A 535 -19.98 3.57 10.05
C PHE A 535 -20.43 3.46 8.60
N ALA A 536 -20.76 2.24 8.16
CA ALA A 536 -21.08 1.93 6.78
C ALA A 536 -22.54 1.54 6.60
N LYS A 537 -23.15 1.99 5.51
CA LYS A 537 -24.50 1.63 5.11
C LYS A 537 -24.53 1.13 3.68
N ARG A 538 -25.13 -0.03 3.49
CA ARG A 538 -25.40 -0.65 2.19
C ARG A 538 -26.41 0.18 1.38
N LEU A 539 -26.18 0.32 0.07
CA LEU A 539 -26.97 1.18 -0.82
C LEU A 539 -27.87 0.40 -1.81
N ASP A 540 -27.58 -0.88 -2.07
CA ASP A 540 -28.31 -1.70 -3.04
C ASP A 540 -29.61 -2.32 -2.50
N VAL A 541 -29.81 -2.36 -1.19
CA VAL A 541 -31.03 -2.87 -0.54
C VAL A 541 -31.51 -1.90 0.54
N GLY A 542 -32.81 -1.61 0.54
CA GLY A 542 -33.43 -0.73 1.55
C GLY A 542 -33.56 -1.39 2.92
N GLY A 543 -33.49 -0.58 3.98
CA GLY A 543 -33.87 -0.99 5.34
C GLY A 543 -32.81 -1.71 6.19
N GLN A 544 -31.54 -1.75 5.78
CA GLN A 544 -30.48 -2.34 6.60
C GLN A 544 -29.87 -1.39 7.64
N ASP A 545 -29.41 -1.98 8.73
CA ASP A 545 -28.69 -1.33 9.83
C ASP A 545 -27.33 -0.79 9.38
N ILE A 546 -26.84 0.22 10.09
CA ILE A 546 -25.48 0.70 9.93
C ILE A 546 -24.53 -0.34 10.53
N ILE A 547 -23.56 -0.80 9.75
CA ILE A 547 -22.49 -1.67 10.22
C ILE A 547 -21.39 -0.79 10.80
N ILE A 548 -20.96 -1.13 12.02
CA ILE A 548 -19.88 -0.46 12.71
C ILE A 548 -18.67 -1.40 12.75
N THR A 549 -17.53 -0.96 12.23
CA THR A 549 -16.28 -1.72 12.30
C THR A 549 -15.19 -0.92 13.00
N PHE A 550 -14.37 -1.60 13.79
CA PHE A 550 -13.21 -1.02 14.46
C PHE A 550 -11.94 -1.59 13.86
N ARG A 551 -10.94 -0.73 13.63
CA ARG A 551 -9.68 -1.07 12.99
C ARG A 551 -8.49 -0.60 13.83
N LEU A 552 -7.44 -1.41 13.86
CA LEU A 552 -6.14 -1.09 14.48
C LEU A 552 -4.98 -1.06 13.48
N CYS A 553 -5.23 -1.50 12.26
CA CYS A 553 -4.23 -1.49 11.20
C CYS A 553 -4.95 -1.28 9.88
N LYS A 554 -4.33 -0.50 8.99
CA LYS A 554 -4.73 -0.42 7.60
C LYS A 554 -3.84 -1.40 6.81
N PRO A 555 -4.40 -2.45 6.18
CA PRO A 555 -3.58 -3.40 5.43
C PRO A 555 -3.02 -2.82 4.11
N PHE A 556 -3.24 -1.53 3.82
CA PHE A 556 -2.81 -0.85 2.59
C PHE A 556 -2.66 0.67 2.74
#